data_AF-A0A9E1EBL7-F1
#
_entry.id   AF-A0A9E1EBL7-F1
#
_cell.length_a   1.000
_cell.length_b   1.000
_cell.length_c   1.000
_cell.angle_alpha   90.00
_cell.angle_beta   90.00
_cell.angle_gamma   90.00
#
_symmetry.space_group_name_H-M   'P 1'
#
loop_
_entity.id
_entity.type
_entity.pdbx_description
1 polymer ?
#
loop_
_entity_poly.entity_id
_entity_poly.type
_entity_poly.pdbx_seq_one_letter_code
_entity_poly.pdbx_strand_id
1 'polypeptide(L)' 'MNRSHFYKEFTKRMGVAPKDYRLHNKKQKSYKSLIY' A
#
# COMPACT_ATOMS: atom_id res chain seq x y z
N MET A 1 -16.17 1.07 9.20
CA MET A 1 -15.10 0.06 9.11
C MET A 1 -14.09 0.31 10.22
N ASN A 2 -13.83 -0.66 11.10
CA ASN A 2 -12.82 -0.49 12.16
C ASN A 2 -11.41 -0.80 11.63
N ARG A 3 -10.38 -0.33 12.37
CA ARG A 3 -8.98 -0.49 11.95
C ARG A 3 -8.58 -1.96 11.79
N SER A 4 -8.94 -2.84 12.73
CA SER A 4 -8.60 -4.27 12.64
C SER A 4 -9.27 -4.95 11.45
N HIS A 5 -10.54 -4.64 11.19
CA HIS A 5 -11.31 -5.16 10.07
C HIS A 5 -10.71 -4.71 8.74
N PHE A 6 -10.32 -3.43 8.64
CA PHE A 6 -9.58 -2.93 7.48
C PHE A 6 -8.29 -3.70 7.26
N TYR A 7 -7.44 -3.86 8.28
CA TYR A 7 -6.15 -4.55 8.13
C TYR A 7 -6.34 -6.01 7.73
N LYS A 8 -7.34 -6.69 8.30
CA LYS A 8 -7.63 -8.10 8.01
C LYS A 8 -8.09 -8.29 6.56
N GLU A 9 -9.08 -7.51 6.12
CA GLU A 9 -9.58 -7.60 4.73
C GLU A 9 -8.55 -7.10 3.71
N PHE A 10 -7.81 -6.04 4.02
CA PHE A 10 -6.75 -5.53 3.14
C PHE A 10 -5.65 -6.56 2.92
N THR A 11 -5.13 -7.15 3.99
CA THR A 11 -4.05 -8.14 3.89
C THR A 11 -4.55 -9.40 3.18
N LYS A 12 -5.79 -9.83 3.43
CA LYS A 12 -6.43 -10.95 2.72
C LYS A 12 -6.53 -10.71 1.21
N ARG A 13 -6.87 -9.49 0.79
CA ARG A 13 -7.07 -9.15 -0.63
C ARG A 13 -5.77 -8.84 -1.37
N MET A 14 -4.84 -8.17 -0.71
CA MET A 14 -3.61 -7.66 -1.35
C MET A 14 -2.38 -8.56 -1.12
N GLY A 15 -2.45 -9.49 -0.16
CA GLY A 15 -1.33 -10.35 0.23
C GLY A 15 -0.18 -9.63 0.94
N VAL A 16 -0.29 -8.31 1.15
CA VAL A 16 0.71 -7.46 1.80
C VAL A 16 0.08 -6.52 2.81
N ALA A 17 0.83 -6.13 3.84
CA ALA A 17 0.33 -5.19 4.82
C ALA A 17 0.16 -3.78 4.22
N PRO A 18 -0.82 -2.97 4.69
CA PRO A 18 -1.02 -1.60 4.21
C PRO A 18 0.21 -0.68 4.30
N LYS A 19 1.13 -0.93 5.24
CA LYS A 19 2.36 -0.16 5.40
C LYS A 19 3.34 -0.44 4.27
N ASP A 20 3.55 -1.71 3.95
CA ASP A 20 4.47 -2.16 2.90
C ASP A 20 3.93 -1.78 1.52
N TYR A 21 2.61 -1.94 1.32
CA TYR A 21 1.94 -1.45 0.11
C TYR A 21 2.16 0.06 -0.10
N ARG A 22 2.07 0.86 0.97
CA ARG A 22 2.28 2.32 0.90
C ARG A 22 3.73 2.68 0.56
N LEU A 23 4.69 1.93 1.08
CA LEU A 23 6.11 2.10 0.77
C LEU A 23 6.40 1.80 -0.71
N HIS A 24 5.83 0.72 -1.25
CA HIS A 24 5.95 0.38 -2.67
C HIS A 24 5.37 1.48 -3.58
N ASN A 25 4.21 2.04 -3.22
CA ASN A 25 3.60 3.12 -4.00
C ASN A 25 4.33 4.47 -3.88
N LYS A 26 4.95 4.77 -2.73
CA LYS A 26 5.79 5.96 -2.58
C LYS A 26 7.02 5.91 -3.47
N LYS A 27 7.68 4.75 -3.54
CA LYS A 27 8.81 4.54 -4.44
C LYS A 27 8.40 4.73 -5.91
N GLN A 28 7.28 4.11 -6.33
CA GLN A 28 6.77 4.30 -7.69
C GLN A 28 6.45 5.76 -8.05
N LYS A 29 5.86 6.54 -7.13
CA LYS A 29 5.62 7.97 -7.37
C LYS A 29 6.93 8.76 -7.53
N SER A 30 7.97 8.43 -6.75
CA SER A 30 9.28 9.07 -6.88
C SER A 30 9.92 8.81 -8.24
N TYR A 31 9.85 7.57 -8.75
CA TYR A 31 10.40 7.26 -10.07
C TYR A 31 9.57 7.87 -11.20
N LYS A 32 8.23 7.94 -11.04
CA LYS A 32 7.36 8.53 -12.06
C LYS A 32 7.49 10.06 -12.16
N SER A 33 7.79 10.75 -11.05
CA SER A 33 8.08 12.19 -11.02
C SER A 33 9.48 12.55 -11.54
N LEU A 34 10.40 11.59 -11.64
CA LEU A 34 11.73 11.81 -12.22
C LEU A 34 11.74 11.62 -13.75
N ILE A 35 10.70 11.00 -14.30
CA ILE A 35 10.63 10.60 -15.71
C ILE A 35 9.60 11.43 -16.51
N TYR A 36 8.78 12.26 -15.84
CA TYR A 36 7.82 13.18 -16.47
C TYR A 36 8.01 14.61 -15.96
#